data_AF-A0A965LIS3-F1
#
_entry.id   AF-A0A965LIS3-F1
#
_cell.length_a   1.000
_cell.length_b   1.000
_cell.length_c   1.000
_cell.angle_alpha   90.00
_cell.angle_beta   90.00
_cell.angle_gamma   90.00
#
_symmetry.space_group_name_H-M   'P 1'
#
loop_
_entity.id
_entity.type
_entity.pdbx_description
1 polymer ?
#
loop_
_entity_poly.entity_id
_entity_poly.type
_entity_poly.pdbx_seq_one_letter_code
_entity_poly.pdbx_strand_id
1 'polypeptide(L)'
;MSPIILRLICVACFLAGVSKGWGEGAESAHWKAFQAATDRSPADVLTDYSYAGYEHGEKAIPDVAGPIFKVTDFGAVPDDGNSDEDAIRKAVAAAEQAGGGVVLFPAGKFLIWADRNKEDVIRISKSGVLIRGAGCGKGGTVIRAIHSGYRTGPYPVPKGTKDADGKDDWSKIPYFFMFEGIEVGKKEAGKSVAVTGAVKRGSFAVPVKSTEGYKVGDWVVLKAGTPKLDAELMAGLQPDPTWTRIIKDGSSINELHQVSEVQGESLILKEPVLVNLGADFEAKVSPVKLIEQVGVEDMALQGGWRGAFVHHRSALDDEGWDGIQFKGVANGWVRRCAFLNVNTGVYLRDSVVCSILENRFAGTKGHYDVAIRSNCSFNMMGLTEETSSPQHGASTGNRSAGTVVWR
;
A
#
# COMPACT_ATOMS: atom_id res chain seq x y z
N MET A 1 16.32 -9.36 79.02
CA MET A 1 17.45 -10.03 78.34
C MET A 1 17.29 -9.85 76.84
N SER A 2 18.09 -8.94 76.25
CA SER A 2 18.54 -9.01 74.84
C SER A 2 19.93 -9.68 74.84
N PRO A 3 20.35 -10.35 73.75
CA PRO A 3 20.88 -9.70 72.53
C PRO A 3 20.24 -10.27 71.23
N ILE A 4 19.88 -9.48 70.22
CA ILE A 4 20.70 -8.80 69.17
C ILE A 4 21.53 -9.76 68.29
N ILE A 5 21.17 -9.81 67.00
CA ILE A 5 21.99 -9.76 65.74
C ILE A 5 21.02 -10.14 64.60
N LEU A 6 20.41 -9.21 63.87
CA LEU A 6 20.89 -8.45 62.69
C LEU A 6 21.22 -9.31 61.46
N ARG A 7 20.37 -9.20 60.41
CA ARG A 7 20.68 -9.19 58.96
C ARG A 7 19.35 -8.88 58.22
N LEU A 8 19.01 -7.62 57.92
CA LEU A 8 19.41 -6.82 56.74
C LEU A 8 19.28 -7.56 55.39
N ILE A 9 18.35 -7.02 54.58
CA ILE A 9 18.38 -6.88 53.11
C ILE A 9 18.16 -8.15 52.27
N CYS A 10 16.99 -8.21 51.62
CA CYS A 10 16.91 -8.35 50.16
C CYS A 10 15.49 -8.03 49.65
N VAL A 11 15.12 -6.75 49.73
CA VAL A 11 14.13 -6.17 48.80
C VAL A 11 14.93 -5.67 47.61
N ALA A 12 15.19 -6.54 46.64
CA ALA A 12 15.66 -6.18 45.29
C ALA A 12 15.71 -7.45 44.44
N CYS A 13 14.66 -7.69 43.65
CA CYS A 13 14.75 -8.37 42.35
C CYS A 13 13.47 -8.14 41.53
N PHE A 14 12.96 -6.89 41.53
CA PHE A 14 12.32 -6.34 40.34
C PHE A 14 13.41 -5.58 39.58
N LEU A 15 14.37 -6.33 39.04
CA LEU A 15 15.18 -5.79 37.96
C LEU A 15 14.28 -5.82 36.74
N ALA A 16 13.85 -4.63 36.36
CA ALA A 16 13.28 -4.35 35.06
C ALA A 16 14.14 -5.04 34.00
N GLY A 17 13.59 -6.10 33.41
CA GLY A 17 13.98 -6.53 32.08
C GLY A 17 13.47 -5.48 31.10
N VAL A 18 14.04 -4.27 31.15
CA VAL A 18 14.06 -3.41 29.98
C VAL A 18 14.83 -4.22 28.96
N SER A 19 14.13 -4.80 28.00
CA SER A 19 14.77 -5.34 26.82
C SER A 19 15.68 -4.23 26.30
N LYS A 20 16.99 -4.41 26.41
CA LYS A 20 17.98 -3.64 25.66
C LYS A 20 17.90 -4.05 24.19
N GLY A 21 16.71 -3.87 23.61
CA GLY A 21 16.42 -4.05 22.21
C GLY A 21 16.50 -2.70 21.55
N TRP A 22 17.60 -2.51 20.82
CA TRP A 22 17.93 -1.38 19.95
C TRP A 22 18.56 -0.19 20.67
N GLY A 23 19.75 0.17 20.18
CA GLY A 23 20.62 1.16 20.79
C GLY A 23 19.92 2.50 20.98
N GLU A 24 20.41 3.27 21.94
CA GLU A 24 20.24 4.71 21.97
C GLU A 24 20.75 5.25 20.63
N GLY A 25 19.86 5.30 19.63
CA GLY A 25 20.17 5.80 18.32
C GLY A 25 20.64 7.22 18.48
N ALA A 26 21.84 7.54 17.97
CA ALA A 26 22.31 8.91 17.94
C ALA A 26 21.22 9.76 17.27
N GLU A 27 20.74 10.76 17.99
CA GLU A 27 19.72 11.66 17.49
C GLU A 27 20.19 12.28 16.17
N SER A 28 19.38 12.11 15.12
CA SER A 28 19.73 12.47 13.74
C SER A 28 20.13 13.94 13.62
N ALA A 29 21.18 14.22 12.86
CA ALA A 29 21.61 15.60 12.57
C ALA A 29 20.50 16.42 11.91
N HIS A 30 19.66 15.78 11.08
CA HIS A 30 18.49 16.41 10.47
C HIS A 30 17.41 16.74 11.49
N TRP A 31 17.20 15.88 12.49
CA TRP A 31 16.23 16.14 13.56
C TRP A 31 16.69 17.27 14.49
N LYS A 32 17.99 17.35 14.80
CA LYS A 32 18.57 18.48 15.54
C LYS A 32 18.47 19.78 14.75
N ALA A 33 18.77 19.74 13.45
CA ALA A 33 18.62 20.89 12.57
C ALA A 33 17.15 21.33 12.47
N PHE A 34 16.21 20.38 12.44
CA PHE A 34 14.77 20.67 12.46
C PHE A 34 14.34 21.35 13.77
N GLN A 35 14.78 20.84 14.93
CA GLN A 35 14.49 21.46 16.22
C GLN A 35 15.08 22.87 16.34
N ALA A 36 16.23 23.13 15.71
CA ALA A 36 16.89 24.43 15.70
C ALA A 36 16.28 25.43 14.70
N ALA A 37 15.47 24.95 13.75
CA ALA A 37 14.78 25.81 12.79
C ALA A 37 13.64 26.61 13.45
N THR A 38 13.49 27.86 13.05
CA THR A 38 12.45 28.75 13.60
C THR A 38 11.10 28.57 12.92
N ASP A 39 11.11 28.09 11.68
CA ASP A 39 10.00 27.53 10.93
C ASP A 39 10.11 26.00 10.99
N ARG A 40 9.11 25.30 11.54
CA ARG A 40 9.15 23.83 11.75
C ARG A 40 9.06 23.01 10.44
N SER A 41 9.64 23.48 9.35
CA SER A 41 9.81 22.74 8.10
C SER A 41 10.64 23.55 7.09
N PRO A 42 11.93 23.87 7.34
CA PRO A 42 12.75 24.29 6.21
C PRO A 42 12.89 23.04 5.35
N ALA A 43 12.32 23.07 4.16
CA ALA A 43 12.45 21.99 3.18
C ALA A 43 13.91 21.59 2.89
N ASP A 44 14.86 22.44 3.27
CA ASP A 44 16.30 22.22 3.25
C ASP A 44 16.77 21.20 4.31
N VAL A 45 15.98 20.94 5.35
CA VAL A 45 16.36 20.11 6.51
C VAL A 45 15.60 18.78 6.56
N LEU A 46 14.27 18.81 6.60
CA LEU A 46 13.42 17.61 6.60
C LEU A 46 12.28 17.77 5.60
N THR A 47 11.96 16.67 4.94
CA THR A 47 10.77 16.58 4.10
C THR A 47 9.52 16.54 4.99
N ASP A 48 8.49 17.29 4.61
CA ASP A 48 7.22 17.27 5.31
C ASP A 48 6.40 16.03 4.89
N TYR A 49 6.26 15.11 5.84
CA TYR A 49 5.48 13.87 5.68
C TYR A 49 4.10 13.94 6.35
N SER A 50 3.66 15.12 6.81
CA SER A 50 2.36 15.29 7.48
C SER A 50 1.16 14.95 6.59
N TYR A 51 1.38 14.94 5.27
CA TYR A 51 0.41 14.54 4.25
C TYR A 51 0.24 13.02 4.10
N ALA A 52 0.95 12.20 4.88
CA ALA A 52 0.89 10.76 4.73
C ALA A 52 -0.41 10.15 5.30
N GLY A 53 -1.05 9.29 4.50
CA GLY A 53 -2.24 8.54 4.89
C GLY A 53 -3.54 9.15 4.37
N TYR A 54 -4.65 8.50 4.71
CA TYR A 54 -6.01 8.84 4.29
C TYR A 54 -6.30 10.34 4.35
N GLU A 55 -6.80 10.91 3.25
CA GLU A 55 -7.16 12.33 3.14
C GLU A 55 -6.01 13.25 3.61
N HIS A 56 -4.79 12.92 3.20
CA HIS A 56 -3.57 13.64 3.53
C HIS A 56 -3.24 13.68 5.03
N GLY A 57 -3.72 12.72 5.82
CA GLY A 57 -3.61 12.76 7.28
C GLY A 57 -4.41 13.88 7.95
N GLU A 58 -5.20 14.66 7.19
CA GLU A 58 -5.99 15.79 7.69
C GLU A 58 -7.33 15.34 8.28
N LYS A 59 -7.78 14.12 7.95
CA LYS A 59 -9.04 13.53 8.43
C LYS A 59 -8.82 12.12 8.97
N ALA A 60 -9.63 11.74 9.95
CA ALA A 60 -9.73 10.35 10.37
C ALA A 60 -10.40 9.50 9.28
N ILE A 61 -10.02 8.22 9.19
CA ILE A 61 -10.70 7.25 8.34
C ILE A 61 -12.18 7.20 8.75
N PRO A 62 -13.13 7.43 7.83
CA PRO A 62 -14.53 7.60 8.17
C PRO A 62 -15.17 6.26 8.51
N ASP A 63 -16.22 6.32 9.33
CA ASP A 63 -17.20 5.25 9.40
C ASP A 63 -18.17 5.41 8.24
N VAL A 64 -17.85 4.78 7.11
CA VAL A 64 -18.64 4.92 5.86
C VAL A 64 -20.09 4.52 6.11
N ALA A 65 -20.97 5.50 5.86
CA ALA A 65 -22.41 5.34 5.74
C ALA A 65 -22.79 5.32 4.26
N GLY A 66 -23.85 4.60 3.90
CA GLY A 66 -24.31 4.51 2.52
C GLY A 66 -25.26 3.33 2.30
N PRO A 67 -25.70 3.09 1.05
CA PRO A 67 -26.47 1.90 0.71
C PRO A 67 -25.70 0.63 1.11
N ILE A 68 -26.41 -0.32 1.71
CA ILE A 68 -25.85 -1.58 2.19
C ILE A 68 -26.23 -2.70 1.21
N PHE A 69 -25.22 -3.42 0.73
CA PHE A 69 -25.34 -4.57 -0.15
C PHE A 69 -24.85 -5.80 0.61
N LYS A 70 -25.76 -6.48 1.32
CA LYS A 70 -25.40 -7.68 2.06
C LYS A 70 -25.15 -8.82 1.08
N VAL A 71 -23.99 -9.47 1.16
CA VAL A 71 -23.65 -10.56 0.24
C VAL A 71 -24.66 -11.72 0.27
N THR A 72 -25.37 -11.92 1.38
CA THR A 72 -26.44 -12.91 1.52
C THR A 72 -27.66 -12.61 0.65
N ASP A 73 -27.96 -11.34 0.39
CA ASP A 73 -29.06 -10.93 -0.48
C ASP A 73 -28.75 -11.24 -1.96
N PHE A 74 -27.47 -11.51 -2.27
CA PHE A 74 -26.97 -11.91 -3.59
C PHE A 74 -26.66 -13.41 -3.68
N GLY A 75 -26.96 -14.19 -2.63
CA GLY A 75 -26.86 -15.64 -2.62
C GLY A 75 -25.65 -16.23 -1.91
N ALA A 76 -24.84 -15.43 -1.21
CA ALA A 76 -23.75 -15.95 -0.37
C ALA A 76 -24.33 -16.63 0.86
N VAL A 77 -23.78 -17.78 1.26
CA VAL A 77 -24.22 -18.51 2.46
C VAL A 77 -22.98 -18.90 3.26
N PRO A 78 -22.70 -18.21 4.38
CA PRO A 78 -21.51 -18.53 5.15
C PRO A 78 -21.54 -19.96 5.69
N ASP A 79 -20.37 -20.58 5.74
CA ASP A 79 -20.13 -21.89 6.35
C ASP A 79 -20.86 -23.08 5.69
N ASP A 80 -21.40 -22.94 4.48
CA ASP A 80 -22.09 -24.02 3.76
C ASP A 80 -21.14 -24.93 2.95
N GLY A 81 -19.88 -24.53 2.80
CA GLY A 81 -18.86 -25.28 2.06
C GLY A 81 -18.85 -25.05 0.55
N ASN A 82 -19.73 -24.19 0.04
CA ASN A 82 -19.81 -23.81 -1.38
C ASN A 82 -19.06 -22.50 -1.65
N SER A 83 -18.86 -22.17 -2.93
CA SER A 83 -18.25 -20.89 -3.32
C SER A 83 -19.23 -19.73 -3.14
N ASP A 84 -18.76 -18.62 -2.58
CA ASP A 84 -19.50 -17.38 -2.42
C ASP A 84 -19.12 -16.30 -3.46
N GLU A 85 -18.15 -16.58 -4.33
CA GLU A 85 -17.55 -15.59 -5.23
C GLU A 85 -18.56 -14.86 -6.11
N ASP A 86 -19.47 -15.60 -6.73
CA ASP A 86 -20.45 -15.02 -7.65
C ASP A 86 -21.42 -14.09 -6.90
N ALA A 87 -21.80 -14.44 -5.67
CA ALA A 87 -22.64 -13.58 -4.82
C ALA A 87 -21.88 -12.32 -4.38
N ILE A 88 -20.60 -12.46 -3.99
CA ILE A 88 -19.75 -11.32 -3.63
C ILE A 88 -19.61 -10.37 -4.83
N ARG A 89 -19.33 -10.88 -6.03
CA ARG A 89 -19.23 -10.06 -7.26
C ARG A 89 -20.51 -9.33 -7.59
N LYS A 90 -21.66 -9.98 -7.42
CA LYS A 90 -22.97 -9.33 -7.63
C LYS A 90 -23.21 -8.21 -6.63
N ALA A 91 -22.85 -8.41 -5.36
CA ALA A 91 -22.95 -7.38 -4.33
C ALA A 91 -22.03 -6.18 -4.62
N VAL A 92 -20.79 -6.43 -5.05
CA VAL A 92 -19.85 -5.39 -5.49
C VAL A 92 -20.42 -4.64 -6.69
N ALA A 93 -20.88 -5.34 -7.73
CA ALA A 93 -21.46 -4.71 -8.91
C ALA A 93 -22.68 -3.84 -8.58
N ALA A 94 -23.53 -4.27 -7.63
CA ALA A 94 -24.67 -3.48 -7.16
C ALA A 94 -24.21 -2.21 -6.43
N ALA A 95 -23.17 -2.29 -5.58
CA ALA A 95 -22.58 -1.12 -4.94
C ALA A 95 -21.98 -0.13 -5.96
N GLU A 96 -21.25 -0.64 -6.95
CA GLU A 96 -20.71 0.19 -8.03
C GLU A 96 -21.80 0.87 -8.86
N GLN A 97 -22.88 0.15 -9.18
CA GLN A 97 -24.03 0.69 -9.91
C GLN A 97 -24.79 1.78 -9.13
N ALA A 98 -24.78 1.69 -7.81
CA ALA A 98 -25.36 2.71 -6.93
C ALA A 98 -24.44 3.94 -6.72
N GLY A 99 -23.26 3.96 -7.33
CA GLY A 99 -22.27 5.04 -7.18
C GLY A 99 -21.41 4.92 -5.92
N GLY A 100 -21.41 3.75 -5.27
CA GLY A 100 -20.72 3.48 -4.02
C GLY A 100 -21.66 2.81 -2.99
N GLY A 101 -21.07 2.37 -1.88
CA GLY A 101 -21.81 1.74 -0.79
C GLY A 101 -20.99 0.71 -0.04
N VAL A 102 -21.64 0.09 0.96
CA VAL A 102 -21.03 -0.91 1.83
C VAL A 102 -21.45 -2.30 1.37
N VAL A 103 -20.50 -3.07 0.83
CA VAL A 103 -20.67 -4.51 0.62
C VAL A 103 -20.44 -5.19 1.97
N LEU A 104 -21.53 -5.62 2.59
CA LEU A 104 -21.56 -6.08 3.97
C LEU A 104 -21.54 -7.61 4.05
N PHE A 105 -20.60 -8.13 4.82
CA PHE A 105 -20.49 -9.54 5.16
C PHE A 105 -20.95 -9.76 6.60
N PRO A 106 -21.92 -10.66 6.86
CA PRO A 106 -22.18 -11.09 8.21
C PRO A 106 -21.02 -11.97 8.74
N ALA A 107 -21.11 -12.33 10.01
CA ALA A 107 -20.22 -13.32 10.61
C ALA A 107 -20.31 -14.66 9.87
N GLY A 108 -19.19 -15.37 9.84
CA GLY A 108 -19.08 -16.68 9.18
C GLY A 108 -18.01 -16.69 8.09
N LYS A 109 -17.86 -17.87 7.49
CA LYS A 109 -16.78 -18.14 6.54
C LYS A 109 -17.32 -18.20 5.12
N PHE A 110 -16.76 -17.35 4.26
CA PHE A 110 -17.09 -17.26 2.85
C PHE A 110 -15.96 -17.83 2.02
N LEU A 111 -16.24 -18.79 1.15
CA LEU A 111 -15.21 -19.44 0.34
C LEU A 111 -15.03 -18.72 -0.98
N ILE A 112 -13.77 -18.44 -1.31
CA ILE A 112 -13.37 -17.99 -2.64
C ILE A 112 -12.39 -18.99 -3.24
N TRP A 113 -12.36 -19.04 -4.57
CA TRP A 113 -11.58 -19.98 -5.35
C TRP A 113 -11.84 -21.39 -4.84
N ALA A 114 -13.11 -21.82 -4.87
CA ALA A 114 -13.47 -23.21 -4.58
C ALA A 114 -13.45 -24.07 -5.86
N ASP A 115 -13.67 -23.45 -7.02
CA ASP A 115 -13.47 -24.08 -8.33
C ASP A 115 -11.99 -24.01 -8.73
N ARG A 116 -11.33 -25.17 -8.71
CA ARG A 116 -9.91 -25.33 -9.05
C ARG A 116 -9.55 -25.03 -10.50
N ASN A 117 -10.54 -24.77 -11.35
CA ASN A 117 -10.34 -24.41 -12.75
C ASN A 117 -10.53 -22.92 -13.01
N LYS A 118 -11.03 -22.16 -12.02
CA LYS A 118 -11.40 -20.75 -12.17
C LYS A 118 -10.97 -19.95 -10.95
N GLU A 119 -9.99 -19.09 -11.15
CA GLU A 119 -9.53 -18.14 -10.12
C GLU A 119 -9.59 -16.75 -10.70
N ASP A 120 -10.72 -16.09 -10.48
CA ASP A 120 -10.89 -14.70 -10.86
C ASP A 120 -10.69 -13.82 -9.63
N VAL A 121 -10.05 -12.68 -9.82
CA VAL A 121 -9.94 -11.64 -8.79
C VAL A 121 -11.30 -11.00 -8.54
N ILE A 122 -11.72 -10.79 -7.28
CA ILE A 122 -12.89 -9.96 -6.97
C ILE A 122 -12.47 -8.50 -7.15
N ARG A 123 -12.85 -7.91 -8.28
CA ARG A 123 -12.43 -6.57 -8.68
C ARG A 123 -13.43 -5.52 -8.19
N ILE A 124 -12.90 -4.44 -7.62
CA ILE A 124 -13.60 -3.20 -7.29
C ILE A 124 -12.99 -2.11 -8.20
N SER A 125 -13.81 -1.45 -8.99
CA SER A 125 -13.41 -0.55 -10.08
C SER A 125 -14.01 0.84 -10.01
N LYS A 126 -14.80 1.14 -8.96
CA LYS A 126 -15.43 2.45 -8.73
C LYS A 126 -15.10 2.97 -7.33
N SER A 127 -15.07 4.30 -7.23
CA SER A 127 -14.92 5.04 -5.97
C SER A 127 -16.08 4.75 -5.02
N GLY A 128 -15.87 4.96 -3.73
CA GLY A 128 -16.92 4.92 -2.70
C GLY A 128 -17.39 3.51 -2.31
N VAL A 129 -16.72 2.46 -2.77
CA VAL A 129 -17.06 1.07 -2.41
C VAL A 129 -16.23 0.63 -1.21
N LEU A 130 -16.91 0.24 -0.14
CA LEU A 130 -16.32 -0.34 1.06
C LEU A 130 -16.70 -1.82 1.18
N ILE A 131 -15.71 -2.67 1.44
CA ILE A 131 -15.91 -4.08 1.82
C ILE A 131 -15.81 -4.19 3.34
N ARG A 132 -16.88 -4.58 4.04
CA ARG A 132 -16.94 -4.60 5.51
C ARG A 132 -17.44 -5.93 6.05
N GLY A 133 -16.71 -6.52 6.99
CA GLY A 133 -17.11 -7.71 7.74
C GLY A 133 -17.65 -7.42 9.14
N ALA A 134 -17.91 -8.49 9.89
CA ALA A 134 -18.39 -8.49 11.26
C ALA A 134 -17.26 -8.59 12.31
N GLY A 135 -16.02 -8.26 11.93
CA GLY A 135 -14.80 -8.37 12.73
C GLY A 135 -13.83 -9.43 12.20
N CYS A 136 -12.54 -9.27 12.48
CA CYS A 136 -11.49 -10.20 12.06
C CYS A 136 -11.14 -11.29 13.10
N GLY A 137 -11.80 -11.27 14.26
CA GLY A 137 -11.58 -12.19 15.38
C GLY A 137 -12.46 -13.44 15.35
N LYS A 138 -12.46 -14.20 16.46
CA LYS A 138 -13.33 -15.37 16.63
C LYS A 138 -14.80 -14.96 16.51
N GLY A 139 -15.55 -15.64 15.65
CA GLY A 139 -16.97 -15.35 15.41
C GLY A 139 -17.21 -14.16 14.47
N GLY A 140 -16.17 -13.61 13.85
CA GLY A 140 -16.27 -12.58 12.82
C GLY A 140 -16.40 -13.14 11.41
N THR A 141 -16.08 -12.32 10.42
CA THR A 141 -16.09 -12.69 8.99
C THR A 141 -14.73 -13.24 8.58
N VAL A 142 -14.73 -14.36 7.85
CA VAL A 142 -13.53 -14.94 7.24
C VAL A 142 -13.74 -15.12 5.74
N ILE A 143 -12.92 -14.45 4.93
CA ILE A 143 -12.76 -14.75 3.50
C ILE A 143 -11.69 -15.83 3.36
N ARG A 144 -12.08 -17.03 2.92
CA ARG A 144 -11.20 -18.20 2.86
C ARG A 144 -10.92 -18.58 1.40
N ALA A 145 -9.68 -18.33 0.96
CA ALA A 145 -9.18 -18.80 -0.34
C ALA A 145 -8.79 -20.29 -0.29
N ILE A 146 -9.55 -21.16 -0.95
CA ILE A 146 -9.38 -22.61 -0.81
C ILE A 146 -8.12 -23.13 -1.52
N HIS A 147 -7.74 -22.53 -2.64
CA HIS A 147 -6.46 -22.73 -3.33
C HIS A 147 -5.81 -21.40 -3.68
N SER A 148 -4.71 -21.39 -4.44
CA SER A 148 -3.81 -20.24 -4.60
C SER A 148 -3.89 -19.51 -5.95
N GLY A 149 -4.78 -19.87 -6.88
CA GLY A 149 -4.54 -19.48 -8.28
C GLY A 149 -3.85 -20.58 -9.12
N TYR A 150 -3.58 -21.74 -8.51
CA TYR A 150 -2.76 -22.81 -9.06
C TYR A 150 -3.54 -24.11 -9.05
N ARG A 151 -3.77 -24.67 -10.25
CA ARG A 151 -4.57 -25.89 -10.48
C ARG A 151 -4.15 -27.07 -9.58
N THR A 152 -5.08 -28.02 -9.43
CA THR A 152 -5.08 -29.21 -8.55
C THR A 152 -3.70 -29.81 -8.15
N GLY A 153 -3.14 -29.35 -7.03
CA GLY A 153 -2.09 -30.04 -6.25
C GLY A 153 -0.67 -30.06 -6.85
N PRO A 154 0.31 -30.61 -6.12
CA PRO A 154 1.27 -29.82 -5.35
C PRO A 154 2.06 -28.82 -6.24
N TYR A 155 1.41 -27.70 -6.53
CA TYR A 155 1.88 -26.39 -6.97
C TYR A 155 3.00 -26.27 -8.04
N PRO A 156 2.78 -26.71 -9.29
CA PRO A 156 3.45 -26.12 -10.44
C PRO A 156 2.75 -24.85 -10.94
N VAL A 157 3.55 -23.90 -11.45
CA VAL A 157 3.11 -22.67 -12.13
C VAL A 157 2.23 -23.03 -13.35
N PRO A 158 1.06 -22.38 -13.58
CA PRO A 158 0.13 -22.83 -14.62
C PRO A 158 0.71 -22.76 -16.04
N LYS A 159 0.21 -23.62 -16.92
CA LYS A 159 0.53 -23.58 -18.36
C LYS A 159 -0.05 -22.30 -18.96
N GLY A 160 0.78 -21.45 -19.58
CA GLY A 160 0.35 -20.16 -20.15
C GLY A 160 0.54 -18.94 -19.23
N THR A 161 1.03 -19.14 -18.00
CA THR A 161 1.62 -18.07 -17.18
C THR A 161 3.12 -18.02 -17.41
N LYS A 162 3.53 -18.20 -18.66
CA LYS A 162 4.88 -17.86 -19.07
C LYS A 162 4.78 -16.57 -19.88
N ASP A 163 5.60 -15.58 -19.57
CA ASP A 163 5.74 -14.41 -20.41
C ASP A 163 6.35 -14.79 -21.77
N ALA A 164 6.50 -13.82 -22.67
CA ALA A 164 7.07 -14.05 -23.99
C ALA A 164 8.48 -14.66 -23.95
N ASP A 165 9.17 -14.57 -22.80
CA ASP A 165 10.53 -15.07 -22.57
C ASP A 165 10.55 -16.43 -21.84
N GLY A 166 9.38 -17.04 -21.56
CA GLY A 166 9.29 -18.34 -20.90
C GLY A 166 9.42 -18.29 -19.37
N LYS A 167 9.37 -17.11 -18.74
CA LYS A 167 9.42 -16.91 -17.28
C LYS A 167 8.02 -16.81 -16.70
N ASP A 168 7.86 -17.07 -15.40
CA ASP A 168 6.53 -16.99 -14.77
C ASP A 168 5.91 -15.58 -14.98
N ASP A 169 4.69 -15.53 -15.50
CA ASP A 169 3.92 -14.31 -15.70
C ASP A 169 3.12 -14.01 -14.44
N TRP A 170 3.81 -13.34 -13.53
CA TRP A 170 3.30 -12.85 -12.26
C TRP A 170 2.03 -12.00 -12.38
N SER A 171 1.79 -11.37 -13.55
CA SER A 171 0.60 -10.54 -13.77
C SER A 171 -0.71 -11.33 -13.84
N LYS A 172 -0.64 -12.67 -13.88
CA LYS A 172 -1.80 -13.56 -13.98
C LYS A 172 -2.27 -14.09 -12.63
N ILE A 173 -1.59 -13.76 -11.54
CA ILE A 173 -1.89 -14.28 -10.22
C ILE A 173 -2.91 -13.34 -9.53
N PRO A 174 -4.08 -13.85 -9.12
CA PRO A 174 -5.14 -13.01 -8.59
C PRO A 174 -4.95 -12.69 -7.11
N TYR A 175 -5.36 -11.50 -6.70
CA TYR A 175 -5.58 -11.12 -5.31
C TYR A 175 -7.00 -11.50 -4.88
N PHE A 176 -7.27 -11.63 -3.57
CA PHE A 176 -8.63 -11.93 -3.09
C PHE A 176 -9.56 -10.77 -3.48
N PHE A 177 -9.13 -9.54 -3.16
CA PHE A 177 -9.77 -8.31 -3.61
C PHE A 177 -8.75 -7.42 -4.33
N MET A 178 -9.14 -6.87 -5.49
CA MET A 178 -8.33 -5.88 -6.20
C MET A 178 -9.14 -4.63 -6.49
N PHE A 179 -8.68 -3.53 -5.93
CA PHE A 179 -9.18 -2.19 -6.19
C PHE A 179 -8.38 -1.59 -7.33
N GLU A 180 -9.03 -1.31 -8.45
CA GLU A 180 -8.37 -0.89 -9.69
C GLU A 180 -9.08 0.33 -10.29
N GLY A 181 -8.39 1.48 -10.32
CA GLY A 181 -8.83 2.62 -11.12
C GLY A 181 -8.83 2.30 -12.62
N ILE A 182 -9.88 2.69 -13.34
CA ILE A 182 -10.13 2.45 -14.79
C ILE A 182 -8.82 2.63 -15.61
N GLU A 183 -8.39 1.81 -16.57
CA GLU A 183 -8.91 0.69 -17.35
C GLU A 183 -7.71 -0.28 -17.57
N VAL A 184 -7.90 -1.60 -17.44
CA VAL A 184 -6.84 -2.59 -17.70
C VAL A 184 -6.21 -2.35 -19.08
N GLY A 185 -4.96 -1.87 -19.09
CA GLY A 185 -4.13 -1.81 -20.29
C GLY A 185 -4.29 -0.59 -21.20
N LYS A 186 -5.13 0.40 -20.89
CA LYS A 186 -5.10 1.68 -21.62
C LYS A 186 -4.28 2.71 -20.84
N LYS A 187 -3.15 3.12 -21.41
CA LYS A 187 -2.54 4.42 -21.07
C LYS A 187 -3.59 5.47 -21.39
N GLU A 188 -4.14 6.14 -20.38
CA GLU A 188 -4.95 7.31 -20.67
C GLU A 188 -4.04 8.38 -21.30
N ALA A 189 -4.44 8.81 -22.50
CA ALA A 189 -3.81 9.89 -23.23
C ALA A 189 -4.28 11.23 -22.64
N GLY A 190 -3.63 11.70 -21.59
CA GLY A 190 -3.58 13.11 -21.22
C GLY A 190 -2.30 13.73 -21.79
N LYS A 191 -2.36 14.94 -22.36
CA LYS A 191 -1.15 15.64 -22.82
C LYS A 191 -0.27 15.93 -21.61
N SER A 192 0.79 15.14 -21.43
CA SER A 192 1.84 15.47 -20.48
C SER A 192 2.32 16.89 -20.74
N VAL A 193 2.42 17.71 -19.70
CA VAL A 193 2.98 19.06 -19.81
C VAL A 193 4.39 19.08 -19.24
N ALA A 194 5.30 19.74 -19.95
CA ALA A 194 6.67 19.91 -19.48
C ALA A 194 6.73 20.92 -18.34
N VAL A 195 7.54 20.62 -17.33
CA VAL A 195 7.94 21.56 -16.28
C VAL A 195 8.95 22.53 -16.88
N THR A 196 8.78 23.83 -16.66
CA THR A 196 9.57 24.89 -17.34
C THR A 196 10.70 25.46 -16.48
N GLY A 197 10.69 25.20 -15.17
CA GLY A 197 11.68 25.73 -14.23
C GLY A 197 12.22 24.68 -13.25
N ALA A 198 13.08 25.12 -12.34
CA ALA A 198 13.51 24.32 -11.20
C ALA A 198 12.37 24.21 -10.18
N VAL A 199 12.23 23.03 -9.59
CA VAL A 199 11.29 22.73 -8.51
C VAL A 199 12.10 22.17 -7.35
N LYS A 200 12.12 22.91 -6.24
CA LYS A 200 12.84 22.48 -5.05
C LYS A 200 12.01 21.47 -4.27
N ARG A 201 12.69 20.55 -3.59
CA ARG A 201 12.09 19.75 -2.51
C ARG A 201 11.35 20.67 -1.54
N GLY A 202 10.17 20.27 -1.10
CA GLY A 202 9.27 21.04 -0.23
C GLY A 202 8.46 22.13 -0.95
N SER A 203 8.70 22.38 -2.24
CA SER A 203 7.84 23.28 -3.02
C SER A 203 6.48 22.64 -3.26
N PHE A 204 5.44 23.47 -3.27
CA PHE A 204 4.10 23.10 -3.74
C PHE A 204 3.85 23.58 -5.18
N ALA A 205 4.58 24.60 -5.63
CA ALA A 205 4.41 25.16 -6.97
C ALA A 205 5.26 24.41 -8.00
N VAL A 206 4.64 24.00 -9.10
CA VAL A 206 5.28 23.38 -10.26
C VAL A 206 4.99 24.25 -11.50
N PRO A 207 5.98 25.02 -11.99
CA PRO A 207 5.84 25.81 -13.20
C PRO A 207 5.79 24.89 -14.42
N VAL A 208 4.77 25.03 -15.26
CA VAL A 208 4.49 24.17 -16.41
C VAL A 208 4.28 24.99 -17.67
N LYS A 209 4.50 24.38 -18.84
CA LYS A 209 4.33 25.07 -20.12
C LYS A 209 2.88 25.51 -20.41
N SER A 210 1.90 24.84 -19.82
CA SER A 210 0.47 25.17 -19.96
C SER A 210 -0.32 24.48 -18.84
N THR A 211 -1.33 25.15 -18.32
CA THR A 211 -2.29 24.60 -17.35
C THR A 211 -3.61 24.17 -18.02
N GLU A 212 -3.69 24.28 -19.35
CA GLU A 212 -4.87 23.86 -20.13
C GLU A 212 -5.21 22.38 -19.86
N GLY A 213 -6.45 22.12 -19.43
CA GLY A 213 -6.95 20.78 -19.15
C GLY A 213 -6.71 20.27 -17.72
N TYR A 214 -6.02 21.04 -16.87
CA TYR A 214 -5.88 20.76 -15.44
C TYR A 214 -6.90 21.60 -14.64
N LYS A 215 -7.45 21.03 -13.58
CA LYS A 215 -8.34 21.73 -12.63
C LYS A 215 -8.02 21.33 -11.19
N VAL A 216 -8.47 22.17 -10.25
CA VAL A 216 -8.42 21.87 -8.81
C VAL A 216 -9.09 20.51 -8.54
N GLY A 217 -8.45 19.71 -7.71
CA GLY A 217 -8.87 18.35 -7.35
C GLY A 217 -8.35 17.26 -8.29
N ASP A 218 -7.76 17.60 -9.44
CA ASP A 218 -7.16 16.59 -10.32
C ASP A 218 -5.99 15.89 -9.62
N TRP A 219 -5.96 14.58 -9.72
CA TRP A 219 -4.77 13.79 -9.42
C TRP A 219 -3.81 13.85 -10.61
N VAL A 220 -2.54 14.13 -10.32
CA VAL A 220 -1.48 14.20 -11.31
C VAL A 220 -0.30 13.35 -10.87
N VAL A 221 0.50 12.93 -11.85
CA VAL A 221 1.81 12.34 -11.63
C VAL A 221 2.90 13.28 -12.12
N LEU A 222 3.77 13.69 -11.21
CA LEU A 222 5.00 14.41 -11.49
C LEU A 222 6.11 13.38 -11.75
N LYS A 223 6.59 13.35 -13.00
CA LYS A 223 7.60 12.41 -13.48
C LYS A 223 8.87 13.13 -13.82
N ALA A 224 10.01 12.56 -13.45
CA ALA A 224 11.32 12.97 -13.91
C ALA A 224 12.20 11.72 -14.07
N GLY A 225 13.14 11.75 -15.01
CA GLY A 225 13.96 10.58 -15.30
C GLY A 225 15.08 10.89 -16.26
N THR A 226 16.25 11.20 -15.72
CA THR A 226 17.52 11.31 -16.45
C THR A 226 18.65 10.84 -15.52
N PRO A 227 19.81 10.42 -16.06
CA PRO A 227 20.97 10.07 -15.22
C PRO A 227 21.45 11.20 -14.30
N LYS A 228 21.10 12.47 -14.60
CA LYS A 228 21.38 13.59 -13.69
C LYS A 228 20.68 13.43 -12.34
N LEU A 229 19.55 12.75 -12.31
CA LEU A 229 18.79 12.49 -11.10
C LEU A 229 19.53 11.54 -10.14
N ASP A 230 20.44 10.70 -10.65
CA ASP A 230 21.24 9.82 -9.79
C ASP A 230 22.12 10.62 -8.83
N ALA A 231 22.74 11.70 -9.30
CA ALA A 231 23.57 12.56 -8.46
C ALA A 231 22.77 13.20 -7.32
N GLU A 232 21.52 13.60 -7.61
CA GLU A 232 20.58 14.15 -6.64
C GLU A 232 20.17 13.09 -5.60
N LEU A 233 19.75 11.90 -6.05
CA LEU A 233 19.19 10.87 -5.18
C LEU A 233 20.24 10.09 -4.38
N MET A 234 21.46 9.97 -4.91
CA MET A 234 22.55 9.24 -4.26
C MET A 234 23.34 10.10 -3.27
N ALA A 235 23.05 11.40 -3.16
CA ALA A 235 23.71 12.32 -2.23
C ALA A 235 25.25 12.26 -2.28
N GLY A 236 25.82 12.17 -3.49
CA GLY A 236 27.26 12.06 -3.72
C GLY A 236 27.85 10.65 -3.60
N LEU A 237 27.05 9.64 -3.26
CA LEU A 237 27.46 8.23 -3.33
C LEU A 237 27.51 7.75 -4.79
N GLN A 238 28.37 6.77 -5.06
CA GLN A 238 28.43 6.11 -6.36
C GLN A 238 27.55 4.86 -6.34
N PRO A 239 26.76 4.59 -7.40
CA PRO A 239 26.00 3.36 -7.50
C PRO A 239 26.94 2.15 -7.55
N ASP A 240 26.52 1.04 -6.96
CA ASP A 240 27.25 -0.22 -7.06
C ASP A 240 27.38 -0.63 -8.54
N PRO A 241 28.56 -1.06 -9.02
CA PRO A 241 28.75 -1.44 -10.42
C PRO A 241 27.80 -2.54 -10.93
N THR A 242 27.25 -3.35 -10.03
CA THR A 242 26.26 -4.39 -10.37
C THR A 242 24.86 -3.83 -10.66
N TRP A 243 24.59 -2.56 -10.31
CA TRP A 243 23.31 -1.89 -10.55
C TRP A 243 23.20 -1.38 -11.98
N THR A 244 23.39 -2.28 -12.93
CA THR A 244 23.48 -2.00 -14.38
C THR A 244 22.31 -1.17 -14.90
N ARG A 245 21.10 -1.35 -14.36
CA ARG A 245 19.92 -0.57 -14.74
C ARG A 245 20.02 0.90 -14.32
N ILE A 246 20.43 1.19 -13.08
CA ILE A 246 20.59 2.58 -12.62
C ILE A 246 21.72 3.23 -13.41
N ILE A 247 22.85 2.53 -13.57
CA ILE A 247 24.00 3.03 -14.33
C ILE A 247 23.64 3.34 -15.80
N LYS A 248 22.82 2.50 -16.43
CA LYS A 248 22.45 2.63 -17.85
C LYS A 248 21.31 3.60 -18.09
N ASP A 249 20.21 3.44 -17.34
CA ASP A 249 18.93 4.10 -17.62
C ASP A 249 18.70 5.33 -16.72
N GLY A 250 19.47 5.47 -15.65
CA GLY A 250 19.28 6.47 -14.61
C GLY A 250 18.09 6.16 -13.68
N SER A 251 18.08 6.83 -12.53
CA SER A 251 16.95 6.85 -11.62
C SER A 251 15.78 7.63 -12.21
N SER A 252 14.59 7.28 -11.74
CA SER A 252 13.35 7.97 -12.13
C SER A 252 12.46 8.14 -10.93
N ILE A 253 11.62 9.17 -10.96
CA ILE A 253 10.62 9.46 -9.94
C ILE A 253 9.25 9.56 -10.59
N ASN A 254 8.24 9.07 -9.86
CA ASN A 254 6.83 9.19 -10.19
C ASN A 254 6.09 9.55 -8.90
N GLU A 255 5.96 10.84 -8.62
CA GLU A 255 5.23 11.30 -7.44
C GLU A 255 3.77 11.62 -7.82
N LEU A 256 2.82 11.04 -7.09
CA LEU A 256 1.41 11.38 -7.19
C LEU A 256 1.11 12.56 -6.27
N HIS A 257 0.36 13.53 -6.79
CA HIS A 257 -0.02 14.76 -6.10
C HIS A 257 -1.43 15.18 -6.52
N GLN A 258 -2.15 15.90 -5.65
CA GLN A 258 -3.42 16.54 -5.99
C GLN A 258 -3.21 18.01 -6.36
N VAL A 259 -3.85 18.50 -7.41
CA VAL A 259 -3.85 19.94 -7.74
C VAL A 259 -4.73 20.69 -6.75
N SER A 260 -4.14 21.57 -5.95
CA SER A 260 -4.84 22.44 -5.00
C SER A 260 -5.26 23.78 -5.61
N GLU A 261 -4.47 24.31 -6.54
CA GLU A 261 -4.74 25.55 -7.27
C GLU A 261 -4.14 25.51 -8.68
N VAL A 262 -4.79 26.19 -9.63
CA VAL A 262 -4.24 26.46 -10.97
C VAL A 262 -4.00 27.96 -11.10
N GLN A 263 -2.72 28.35 -11.17
CA GLN A 263 -2.30 29.75 -11.11
C GLN A 263 -1.43 30.12 -12.30
N GLY A 264 -2.02 30.75 -13.33
CA GLY A 264 -1.31 31.09 -14.56
C GLY A 264 -0.69 29.85 -15.22
N GLU A 265 0.63 29.85 -15.39
CA GLU A 265 1.43 28.73 -15.91
C GLU A 265 2.04 27.87 -14.80
N SER A 266 1.40 27.80 -13.63
CA SER A 266 1.84 26.99 -12.50
C SER A 266 0.69 26.14 -11.96
N LEU A 267 1.00 24.88 -11.63
CA LEU A 267 0.14 24.02 -10.84
C LEU A 267 0.62 24.09 -9.39
N ILE A 268 -0.28 24.43 -8.47
CA ILE A 268 -0.01 24.34 -7.03
C ILE A 268 -0.54 22.99 -6.57
N LEU A 269 0.32 22.22 -5.93
CA LEU A 269 0.04 20.89 -5.41
C LEU A 269 -0.51 21.00 -3.97
N LYS A 270 -1.22 19.96 -3.53
CA LYS A 270 -1.70 19.83 -2.15
C LYS A 270 -0.57 19.34 -1.24
N GLU A 271 0.29 18.47 -1.75
CA GLU A 271 1.45 17.91 -1.07
C GLU A 271 2.77 18.52 -1.59
N PRO A 272 3.83 18.55 -0.77
CA PRO A 272 5.13 19.08 -1.19
C PRO A 272 5.86 18.11 -2.11
N VAL A 273 6.59 18.62 -3.09
CA VAL A 273 7.49 17.80 -3.93
C VAL A 273 8.61 17.23 -3.06
N LEU A 274 8.94 15.93 -3.23
CA LEU A 274 9.80 15.21 -2.28
C LEU A 274 11.29 15.22 -2.66
N VAL A 275 11.62 15.60 -3.89
CA VAL A 275 13.01 15.69 -4.40
C VAL A 275 13.21 16.94 -5.25
N ASN A 276 14.44 17.44 -5.35
CA ASN A 276 14.71 18.51 -6.30
C ASN A 276 14.59 17.96 -7.73
N LEU A 277 13.85 18.67 -8.58
CA LEU A 277 13.62 18.30 -9.97
C LEU A 277 13.36 19.54 -10.82
N GLY A 278 12.95 19.36 -12.08
CA GLY A 278 12.54 20.46 -12.94
C GLY A 278 12.82 20.19 -14.40
N ALA A 279 12.89 21.27 -15.18
CA ALA A 279 13.22 21.21 -16.60
C ALA A 279 14.54 20.46 -16.89
N ASP A 280 15.56 20.64 -16.05
CA ASP A 280 16.88 20.00 -16.20
C ASP A 280 16.86 18.46 -16.06
N PHE A 281 15.79 17.92 -15.45
CA PHE A 281 15.53 16.49 -15.28
C PHE A 281 14.43 15.99 -16.22
N GLU A 282 14.10 16.77 -17.24
CA GLU A 282 13.01 16.52 -18.20
C GLU A 282 11.66 16.27 -17.52
N ALA A 283 11.42 16.96 -16.39
CA ALA A 283 10.25 16.72 -15.59
C ALA A 283 8.95 17.07 -16.35
N LYS A 284 7.92 16.25 -16.14
CA LYS A 284 6.60 16.40 -16.77
C LYS A 284 5.51 16.10 -15.76
N VAL A 285 4.41 16.82 -15.87
CA VAL A 285 3.17 16.52 -15.15
C VAL A 285 2.20 15.83 -16.11
N SER A 286 1.47 14.84 -15.64
CA SER A 286 0.40 14.19 -16.41
C SER A 286 -0.81 13.92 -15.52
N PRO A 287 -2.04 14.10 -16.02
CA PRO A 287 -3.22 13.70 -15.26
C PRO A 287 -3.22 12.19 -15.06
N VAL A 288 -3.75 11.74 -13.93
CA VAL A 288 -4.00 10.34 -13.64
C VAL A 288 -5.42 10.19 -13.11
N LYS A 289 -6.08 9.09 -13.44
CA LYS A 289 -7.35 8.73 -12.83
C LYS A 289 -7.12 7.69 -11.76
N LEU A 290 -7.66 7.98 -10.59
CA LEU A 290 -7.66 7.11 -9.44
C LEU A 290 -9.11 6.85 -9.04
N ILE A 291 -9.38 5.70 -8.44
CA ILE A 291 -10.60 5.54 -7.64
C ILE A 291 -10.32 6.01 -6.22
N GLU A 292 -11.35 6.51 -5.58
CA GLU A 292 -11.22 7.22 -4.30
C GLU A 292 -12.20 6.69 -3.26
N GLN A 293 -11.88 6.88 -1.99
CA GLN A 293 -12.79 6.57 -0.88
C GLN A 293 -13.21 5.09 -0.86
N VAL A 294 -12.23 4.20 -1.04
CA VAL A 294 -12.43 2.75 -1.07
C VAL A 294 -11.69 2.09 0.09
N GLY A 295 -12.22 0.97 0.59
CA GLY A 295 -11.50 0.26 1.64
C GLY A 295 -11.98 -1.13 1.94
N VAL A 296 -11.26 -1.76 2.87
CA VAL A 296 -11.59 -3.07 3.45
C VAL A 296 -11.49 -2.98 4.97
N GLU A 297 -12.53 -3.44 5.65
CA GLU A 297 -12.66 -3.37 7.10
C GLU A 297 -13.13 -4.68 7.73
N ASP A 298 -12.68 -4.93 8.96
CA ASP A 298 -13.36 -5.81 9.91
C ASP A 298 -13.53 -7.25 9.43
N MET A 299 -12.49 -7.86 8.87
CA MET A 299 -12.54 -9.26 8.42
C MET A 299 -11.17 -9.96 8.44
N ALA A 300 -11.19 -11.29 8.50
CA ALA A 300 -10.02 -12.10 8.25
C ALA A 300 -9.93 -12.53 6.77
N LEU A 301 -8.76 -12.38 6.16
CA LEU A 301 -8.42 -12.92 4.86
C LEU A 301 -7.48 -14.11 5.08
N GLN A 302 -7.96 -15.32 4.81
CA GLN A 302 -7.27 -16.57 5.13
C GLN A 302 -6.84 -17.34 3.90
N GLY A 303 -5.53 -17.38 3.66
CA GLY A 303 -4.89 -18.18 2.64
C GLY A 303 -4.52 -19.60 3.08
N GLY A 304 -3.98 -20.36 2.14
CA GLY A 304 -3.55 -21.75 2.29
C GLY A 304 -2.04 -21.95 2.37
N TRP A 305 -1.24 -20.89 2.44
CA TRP A 305 0.22 -20.98 2.43
C TRP A 305 0.75 -21.74 3.65
N ARG A 306 1.55 -22.80 3.43
CA ARG A 306 2.17 -23.61 4.50
C ARG A 306 3.62 -23.97 4.18
N GLY A 307 4.18 -23.41 3.10
CA GLY A 307 5.52 -23.74 2.63
C GLY A 307 6.64 -23.08 3.42
N ALA A 308 7.85 -23.59 3.27
CA ALA A 308 9.05 -22.89 3.68
C ALA A 308 9.40 -21.85 2.61
N PHE A 309 9.15 -20.57 2.92
CA PHE A 309 9.37 -19.47 1.99
C PHE A 309 10.84 -19.36 1.58
N VAL A 310 11.06 -19.24 0.27
CA VAL A 310 12.36 -18.90 -0.33
C VAL A 310 12.16 -17.74 -1.30
N HIS A 311 12.83 -16.63 -1.00
CA HIS A 311 12.73 -15.38 -1.74
C HIS A 311 13.02 -15.57 -3.24
N HIS A 312 12.05 -15.21 -4.08
CA HIS A 312 12.12 -15.30 -5.54
C HIS A 312 12.38 -16.70 -6.12
N ARG A 313 12.03 -17.77 -5.38
CA ARG A 313 12.15 -19.14 -5.89
C ARG A 313 11.10 -19.47 -6.94
N SER A 314 9.85 -19.08 -6.71
CA SER A 314 8.73 -19.48 -7.57
C SER A 314 7.53 -18.53 -7.42
N ALA A 315 6.65 -18.57 -8.42
CA ALA A 315 5.36 -17.88 -8.39
C ALA A 315 4.55 -18.13 -7.10
N LEU A 316 4.59 -19.38 -6.62
CA LEU A 316 3.90 -19.79 -5.40
C LEU A 316 4.50 -19.16 -4.14
N ASP A 317 5.83 -19.06 -4.06
CA ASP A 317 6.51 -18.45 -2.92
C ASP A 317 6.18 -16.97 -2.80
N ASP A 318 6.14 -16.27 -3.93
CA ASP A 318 6.10 -14.82 -3.95
C ASP A 318 4.68 -14.25 -4.02
N GLU A 319 3.72 -14.94 -4.65
CA GLU A 319 2.33 -14.43 -4.87
C GLU A 319 1.25 -15.53 -4.70
N GLY A 320 1.54 -16.65 -4.02
CA GLY A 320 0.61 -17.79 -3.94
C GLY A 320 -0.77 -17.49 -3.32
N TRP A 321 -0.83 -16.69 -2.27
CA TRP A 321 -2.09 -16.27 -1.67
C TRP A 321 -1.98 -14.79 -1.32
N ASP A 322 -2.55 -13.93 -2.16
CA ASP A 322 -2.42 -12.51 -1.96
C ASP A 322 -3.77 -11.88 -1.60
N GLY A 323 -3.80 -11.15 -0.48
CA GLY A 323 -5.02 -10.64 0.11
C GLY A 323 -5.64 -9.50 -0.70
N ILE A 324 -5.07 -8.30 -0.57
CA ILE A 324 -5.65 -7.07 -1.13
C ILE A 324 -4.63 -6.37 -2.03
N GLN A 325 -5.06 -5.97 -3.22
CA GLN A 325 -4.30 -5.03 -4.04
C GLN A 325 -5.05 -3.71 -4.21
N PHE A 326 -4.35 -2.60 -4.02
CA PHE A 326 -4.73 -1.28 -4.49
C PHE A 326 -3.87 -0.92 -5.70
N LYS A 327 -4.52 -0.60 -6.81
CA LYS A 327 -3.89 -0.19 -8.06
C LYS A 327 -4.61 1.05 -8.60
N GLY A 328 -3.97 2.21 -8.53
CA GLY A 328 -4.65 3.45 -8.93
C GLY A 328 -5.68 3.90 -7.90
N VAL A 329 -5.34 3.88 -6.61
CA VAL A 329 -6.23 4.28 -5.52
C VAL A 329 -5.71 5.55 -4.85
N ALA A 330 -6.60 6.52 -4.64
CA ALA A 330 -6.39 7.64 -3.73
C ALA A 330 -7.34 7.52 -2.53
N ASN A 331 -6.96 8.06 -1.37
CA ASN A 331 -7.84 8.11 -0.19
C ASN A 331 -8.41 6.74 0.21
N GLY A 332 -7.59 5.69 0.07
CA GLY A 332 -8.00 4.31 0.37
C GLY A 332 -7.60 3.86 1.77
N TRP A 333 -8.23 2.82 2.30
CA TRP A 333 -7.81 2.24 3.57
C TRP A 333 -8.02 0.73 3.70
N VAL A 334 -7.18 0.12 4.53
CA VAL A 334 -7.38 -1.25 5.03
C VAL A 334 -7.17 -1.20 6.53
N ARG A 335 -8.23 -1.51 7.31
CA ARG A 335 -8.14 -1.46 8.78
C ARG A 335 -8.88 -2.57 9.48
N ARG A 336 -8.36 -2.98 10.65
CA ARG A 336 -8.97 -4.02 11.50
C ARG A 336 -9.18 -5.34 10.74
N CYS A 337 -8.24 -5.66 9.87
CA CYS A 337 -8.22 -6.90 9.11
C CYS A 337 -7.15 -7.86 9.65
N ALA A 338 -7.38 -9.16 9.53
CA ALA A 338 -6.39 -10.18 9.85
C ALA A 338 -5.99 -10.94 8.57
N PHE A 339 -4.71 -11.01 8.27
CA PHE A 339 -4.16 -11.74 7.14
C PHE A 339 -3.48 -13.00 7.64
N LEU A 340 -4.05 -14.16 7.29
CA LEU A 340 -3.70 -15.44 7.88
C LEU A 340 -3.15 -16.39 6.82
N ASN A 341 -1.87 -16.73 6.92
CA ASN A 341 -1.18 -17.65 6.01
C ASN A 341 -1.31 -17.25 4.53
N VAL A 342 -0.94 -16.01 4.27
CA VAL A 342 -0.89 -15.40 2.93
C VAL A 342 0.58 -15.19 2.53
N ASN A 343 0.84 -15.07 1.24
CA ASN A 343 2.14 -14.68 0.71
C ASN A 343 2.29 -13.16 0.74
N THR A 344 1.26 -12.44 0.29
CA THR A 344 1.14 -10.99 0.43
C THR A 344 -0.15 -10.61 1.14
N GLY A 345 -0.05 -9.79 2.19
CA GLY A 345 -1.23 -9.25 2.85
C GLY A 345 -1.89 -8.12 2.06
N VAL A 346 -1.20 -6.99 1.95
CA VAL A 346 -1.66 -5.80 1.21
C VAL A 346 -0.58 -5.30 0.26
N TYR A 347 -0.93 -5.07 -1.01
CA TYR A 347 -0.04 -4.51 -2.02
C TYR A 347 -0.62 -3.23 -2.60
N LEU A 348 0.14 -2.13 -2.57
CA LEU A 348 -0.21 -0.87 -3.22
C LEU A 348 0.69 -0.66 -4.43
N ARG A 349 0.08 -0.20 -5.53
CA ARG A 349 0.72 0.28 -6.75
C ARG A 349 -0.03 1.51 -7.28
N ASP A 350 0.71 2.47 -7.83
CA ASP A 350 0.13 3.68 -8.44
C ASP A 350 -0.90 4.35 -7.50
N SER A 351 -0.64 4.38 -6.19
CA SER A 351 -1.62 4.76 -5.16
C SER A 351 -1.07 5.81 -4.19
N VAL A 352 -1.94 6.68 -3.71
CA VAL A 352 -1.56 7.88 -2.95
C VAL A 352 -2.49 8.09 -1.75
N VAL A 353 -1.96 8.66 -0.66
CA VAL A 353 -2.74 9.02 0.54
C VAL A 353 -3.67 7.89 1.03
N CYS A 354 -3.16 6.65 1.05
CA CYS A 354 -3.86 5.49 1.60
C CYS A 354 -3.33 5.12 2.99
N SER A 355 -4.21 4.60 3.86
CA SER A 355 -3.88 4.19 5.23
C SER A 355 -4.09 2.70 5.47
N ILE A 356 -3.03 1.98 5.85
CA ILE A 356 -3.03 0.55 6.17
C ILE A 356 -2.77 0.40 7.67
N LEU A 357 -3.82 0.43 8.49
CA LEU A 357 -3.72 0.62 9.94
C LEU A 357 -4.42 -0.49 10.73
N GLU A 358 -3.97 -0.79 11.95
CA GLU A 358 -4.69 -1.68 12.88
C GLU A 358 -4.93 -3.09 12.30
N ASN A 359 -3.98 -3.59 11.52
CA ASN A 359 -4.08 -4.90 10.90
C ASN A 359 -3.27 -5.94 11.66
N ARG A 360 -3.59 -7.22 11.46
CA ARG A 360 -2.83 -8.34 12.02
C ARG A 360 -2.33 -9.25 10.90
N PHE A 361 -1.05 -9.60 10.93
CA PHE A 361 -0.44 -10.57 10.02
C PHE A 361 0.08 -11.75 10.82
N ALA A 362 -0.38 -12.96 10.50
CA ALA A 362 -0.03 -14.16 11.25
C ALA A 362 -0.04 -15.43 10.39
N GLY A 363 0.59 -16.49 10.93
CA GLY A 363 0.68 -17.79 10.27
C GLY A 363 2.07 -18.05 9.70
N THR A 364 2.14 -18.78 8.59
CA THR A 364 3.42 -19.14 7.95
C THR A 364 4.08 -17.92 7.28
N LYS A 365 5.41 -17.78 7.44
CA LYS A 365 6.24 -16.77 6.76
C LYS A 365 5.94 -16.71 5.27
N GLY A 366 5.49 -15.55 4.79
CA GLY A 366 5.27 -15.23 3.39
C GLY A 366 6.27 -14.20 2.85
N HIS A 367 5.91 -13.57 1.75
CA HIS A 367 6.70 -12.57 1.06
C HIS A 367 6.55 -11.18 1.70
N TYR A 368 5.33 -10.64 1.71
CA TYR A 368 5.02 -9.30 2.19
C TYR A 368 3.87 -9.31 3.21
N ASP A 369 3.99 -8.54 4.29
CA ASP A 369 2.80 -8.12 5.03
C ASP A 369 2.14 -6.94 4.30
N VAL A 370 2.87 -5.82 4.19
CA VAL A 370 2.44 -4.63 3.45
C VAL A 370 3.53 -4.18 2.48
N ALA A 371 3.21 -4.16 1.19
CA ALA A 371 4.09 -3.72 0.11
C ALA A 371 3.56 -2.44 -0.55
N ILE A 372 4.18 -1.30 -0.29
CA ILE A 372 3.87 -0.03 -0.96
C ILE A 372 4.92 0.23 -2.03
N ARG A 373 4.62 -0.17 -3.27
CA ARG A 373 5.61 -0.22 -4.33
C ARG A 373 5.07 0.38 -5.61
N SER A 374 5.96 0.70 -6.55
CA SER A 374 5.58 1.09 -7.92
C SER A 374 4.69 2.35 -7.98
N ASN A 375 5.31 3.53 -7.79
CA ASN A 375 4.70 4.86 -7.97
C ASN A 375 3.65 5.23 -6.90
N CYS A 376 3.99 5.00 -5.64
CA CYS A 376 3.10 5.33 -4.53
C CYS A 376 3.60 6.57 -3.77
N SER A 377 2.70 7.49 -3.40
CA SER A 377 3.07 8.73 -2.69
C SER A 377 2.29 8.90 -1.39
N PHE A 378 2.92 9.43 -0.34
CA PHE A 378 2.23 9.85 0.89
C PHE A 378 1.28 8.81 1.50
N ASN A 379 1.65 7.54 1.50
CA ASN A 379 0.85 6.49 2.13
C ASN A 379 1.27 6.28 3.59
N MET A 380 0.40 5.69 4.38
CA MET A 380 0.67 5.39 5.79
C MET A 380 0.43 3.91 6.07
N MET A 381 1.33 3.29 6.81
CA MET A 381 1.11 1.97 7.40
C MET A 381 1.52 1.97 8.87
N GLY A 382 0.83 1.22 9.72
CA GLY A 382 1.19 1.21 11.14
C GLY A 382 0.15 0.60 12.06
N LEU A 383 0.46 0.61 13.35
CA LEU A 383 -0.39 0.00 14.39
C LEU A 383 -0.71 -1.48 14.10
N THR A 384 0.24 -2.17 13.48
CA THR A 384 0.09 -3.54 12.99
C THR A 384 0.64 -4.53 14.01
N GLU A 385 -0.10 -5.61 14.27
CA GLU A 385 0.41 -6.78 14.98
C GLU A 385 0.96 -7.80 13.97
N GLU A 386 2.23 -8.17 14.11
CA GLU A 386 2.92 -9.06 13.17
C GLU A 386 3.51 -10.26 13.93
N THR A 387 3.15 -11.48 13.52
CA THR A 387 3.73 -12.72 14.02
C THR A 387 4.05 -13.75 12.92
N SER A 388 3.93 -13.38 11.64
CA SER A 388 4.21 -14.22 10.46
C SER A 388 5.71 -14.32 10.13
N SER A 389 6.50 -13.33 10.57
CA SER A 389 7.90 -13.06 10.25
C SER A 389 8.18 -13.07 8.75
N PRO A 390 7.48 -12.23 7.96
CA PRO A 390 7.58 -12.23 6.50
C PRO A 390 9.00 -11.89 6.04
N GLN A 391 9.30 -12.16 4.78
CA GLN A 391 10.55 -11.65 4.18
C GLN A 391 10.62 -10.11 4.21
N HIS A 392 9.46 -9.47 4.03
CA HIS A 392 9.30 -8.03 4.06
C HIS A 392 8.05 -7.66 4.89
N GLY A 393 8.24 -7.09 6.08
CA GLY A 393 7.12 -6.63 6.94
C GLY A 393 6.50 -5.34 6.39
N ALA A 394 6.92 -4.20 6.95
CA ALA A 394 6.66 -2.89 6.36
C ALA A 394 7.63 -2.63 5.20
N SER A 395 7.14 -2.62 3.96
CA SER A 395 7.97 -2.53 2.77
C SER A 395 7.58 -1.38 1.85
N THR A 396 8.57 -0.62 1.41
CA THR A 396 8.44 0.45 0.42
C THR A 396 9.48 0.28 -0.68
N GLY A 397 9.13 0.54 -1.94
CA GLY A 397 10.14 0.43 -3.00
C GLY A 397 9.75 0.95 -4.36
N ASN A 398 10.69 0.80 -5.30
CA ASN A 398 10.63 1.32 -6.67
C ASN A 398 10.58 2.86 -6.65
N ARG A 399 9.65 3.48 -7.37
CA ARG A 399 9.50 4.96 -7.46
C ARG A 399 8.54 5.53 -6.42
N SER A 400 8.35 4.82 -5.30
CA SER A 400 7.42 5.24 -4.25
C SER A 400 8.14 6.18 -3.29
N ALA A 401 7.45 7.20 -2.80
CA ALA A 401 8.01 8.23 -1.93
C ALA A 401 6.98 8.67 -0.88
N GLY A 402 7.42 9.39 0.15
CA GLY A 402 6.49 10.00 1.12
C GLY A 402 5.78 9.02 2.07
N THR A 403 6.07 7.72 2.01
CA THR A 403 5.37 6.73 2.85
C THR A 403 5.86 6.78 4.29
N VAL A 404 4.93 6.82 5.24
CA VAL A 404 5.21 6.82 6.69
C VAL A 404 4.86 5.47 7.29
N VAL A 405 5.79 4.94 8.09
CA VAL A 405 5.56 3.76 8.92
C VAL A 405 5.39 4.21 10.37
N TRP A 406 4.19 4.09 10.91
CA TRP A 406 3.89 4.38 12.31
C TRP A 406 4.06 3.11 13.14
N ARG A 407 5.03 3.13 14.05
CA ARG A 407 5.28 2.07 15.02
C ARG A 407 4.67 2.38 16.38
#